data_AF-A0A920WNF9-F1
#
_entry.id   AF-A0A920WNF9-F1
#
_cell.length_a   1.000
_cell.length_b   1.000
_cell.length_c   1.000
_cell.angle_alpha   90.00
_cell.angle_beta   90.00
_cell.angle_gamma   90.00
#
_symmetry.space_group_name_H-M   'P 1'
#
loop_
_entity.id
_entity.type
_entity.pdbx_description
1 polymer ?
#
loop_
_entity_poly.entity_id
_entity_poly.type
_entity_poly.pdbx_seq_one_letter_code
_entity_poly.pdbx_strand_id
1 'polypeptide(L)'
;MLEDLRRMDGYHAQMASGRVGELGFSADIVLPDRPSEYFARNVWIGASFPSPSEADAMKKVGIERMMWGSDYPHNESTFPYNRDHLRRSFSGWDEADLRKVFAENAAEVYRIDLDALAPLAERIGPSVDEVATPLDEVPKDAFSPAFTRP
;
A
#
# COMPACT_ATOMS: atom_id res chain seq x y z
N MET A 1 5.19 -9.46 -7.67
CA MET A 1 5.88 -8.16 -7.47
C MET A 1 7.25 -8.31 -6.81
N LEU A 2 7.37 -8.65 -5.52
CA LEU A 2 8.69 -8.71 -4.86
C LEU A 2 9.64 -9.76 -5.47
N GLU A 3 9.09 -10.88 -5.94
CA GLU A 3 9.85 -11.88 -6.69
C GLU A 3 10.26 -11.39 -8.07
N ASP A 4 9.39 -10.64 -8.75
CA ASP A 4 9.70 -10.04 -10.04
C ASP A 4 10.81 -9.01 -9.92
N LEU A 5 10.77 -8.14 -8.90
CA LEU A 5 11.84 -7.19 -8.60
C LEU A 5 13.16 -7.92 -8.33
N ARG A 6 13.14 -8.99 -7.52
CA ARG A 6 14.34 -9.83 -7.29
C ARG A 6 14.87 -10.45 -8.58
N ARG A 7 13.99 -10.90 -9.48
CA ARG A 7 14.38 -11.45 -10.78
C ARG A 7 15.00 -10.37 -11.67
N MET A 8 14.41 -9.17 -11.69
CA MET A 8 14.91 -8.01 -12.44
C MET A 8 16.26 -7.54 -11.91
N ASP A 9 16.46 -7.51 -10.59
CA ASP A 9 17.76 -7.26 -9.96
C ASP A 9 18.82 -8.28 -10.41
N GLY A 10 18.44 -9.55 -10.55
CA GLY A 10 19.32 -10.60 -11.09
C GLY A 10 19.73 -10.32 -12.54
N TYR A 11 18.81 -9.89 -13.40
CA TYR A 11 19.13 -9.49 -14.77
C TYR A 11 20.01 -8.24 -14.80
N HIS A 12 19.72 -7.24 -13.96
CA HIS A 12 20.54 -6.05 -13.82
C HIS A 12 21.98 -6.40 -13.43
N ALA A 13 22.17 -7.28 -12.45
CA ALA A 13 23.50 -7.75 -12.03
C ALA A 13 24.26 -8.46 -13.17
N GLN A 14 23.57 -9.28 -13.97
CA GLN A 14 24.19 -9.92 -15.13
C GLN A 14 24.57 -8.89 -16.20
N MET A 15 23.68 -7.94 -16.53
CA MET A 15 23.98 -6.85 -17.46
C MET A 15 25.18 -6.02 -16.98
N ALA A 16 25.26 -5.71 -15.69
CA ALA A 16 26.38 -4.99 -15.08
C ALA A 16 27.73 -5.75 -15.16
N SER A 17 27.70 -7.09 -15.26
CA SER A 17 28.89 -7.90 -15.56
C SER A 17 29.33 -7.84 -17.03
N GLY A 18 28.55 -7.15 -17.88
CA GLY A 18 28.79 -6.93 -19.30
C GLY A 18 28.12 -7.94 -20.23
N ARG A 19 27.44 -8.99 -19.71
CA ARG A 19 26.84 -10.07 -20.54
C ARG A 19 25.63 -10.73 -19.87
N VAL A 20 24.66 -11.16 -20.67
CA VAL A 20 23.57 -12.09 -20.29
C VAL A 20 23.55 -13.23 -21.31
N GLY A 21 24.15 -14.37 -20.96
CA GLY A 21 24.39 -15.45 -21.94
C GLY A 21 25.29 -14.96 -23.09
N GLU A 22 24.84 -15.17 -24.33
CA GLU A 22 25.56 -14.71 -25.54
C GLU A 22 25.36 -13.22 -25.84
N LEU A 23 24.44 -12.53 -25.16
CA LEU A 23 24.17 -11.11 -25.37
C LEU A 23 25.17 -10.26 -24.58
N GLY A 24 25.90 -9.38 -25.28
CA GLY A 24 26.78 -8.39 -24.66
C GLY A 24 26.04 -7.09 -24.32
N PHE A 25 26.39 -6.48 -23.20
CA PHE A 25 25.85 -5.20 -22.73
C PHE A 25 26.99 -4.23 -22.48
N SER A 26 26.93 -3.07 -23.13
CA SER A 26 27.88 -1.98 -22.88
C SER A 26 27.48 -1.21 -21.62
N ALA A 27 28.45 -0.64 -20.91
CA ALA A 27 28.19 0.01 -19.63
C ALA A 27 27.23 1.21 -19.72
N ASP A 28 27.14 1.87 -20.87
CA ASP A 28 26.28 3.02 -21.12
C ASP A 28 24.79 2.69 -21.22
N ILE A 29 24.43 1.42 -21.47
CA ILE A 29 23.02 0.97 -21.49
C ILE A 29 22.58 0.30 -20.19
N VAL A 30 23.49 0.12 -19.22
CA VAL A 30 23.18 -0.43 -17.91
C VAL A 30 22.75 0.71 -16.99
N LEU A 31 21.56 0.58 -16.40
CA LEU A 31 21.08 1.55 -15.41
C LEU A 31 21.98 1.56 -14.17
N PRO A 32 22.19 2.72 -13.52
CA PRO A 32 23.12 2.83 -12.40
C PRO A 32 22.65 2.08 -11.15
N ASP A 33 21.34 2.11 -10.86
CA ASP A 33 20.76 1.43 -9.69
C ASP A 33 19.96 0.18 -10.13
N ARG A 34 19.72 -0.72 -9.17
CA ARG A 34 18.88 -1.89 -9.36
C ARG A 34 17.41 -1.51 -9.52
N PRO A 35 16.61 -2.29 -10.27
CA PRO A 35 15.16 -2.10 -10.34
C PRO A 35 14.47 -2.00 -8.99
N SER A 36 14.85 -2.81 -8.00
CA SER A 36 14.30 -2.73 -6.63
C SER A 36 14.62 -1.40 -5.93
N GLU A 37 15.79 -0.80 -6.20
CA GLU A 37 16.19 0.50 -5.63
C GLU A 37 15.38 1.64 -6.24
N TYR A 38 15.14 1.59 -7.55
CA TYR A 38 14.22 2.54 -8.19
C TYR A 38 12.80 2.39 -7.67
N PHE A 39 12.31 1.17 -7.50
CA PHE A 39 10.98 0.93 -6.95
C PHE A 39 10.87 1.49 -5.53
N ALA A 40 11.81 1.13 -4.66
CA ALA A 40 11.83 1.58 -3.26
C ALA A 40 11.97 3.10 -3.13
N ARG A 41 12.60 3.79 -4.09
CA ARG A 41 12.77 5.25 -4.06
C ARG A 41 11.60 6.03 -4.66
N ASN A 42 10.92 5.49 -5.68
CA ASN A 42 10.03 6.30 -6.52
C ASN A 42 8.60 5.78 -6.65
N VAL A 43 8.26 4.61 -6.09
CA VAL A 43 6.94 4.00 -6.26
C VAL A 43 6.20 3.92 -4.93
N TRP A 44 4.96 4.43 -4.94
CA TRP A 44 3.97 4.24 -3.88
C TRP A 44 2.76 3.51 -4.45
N ILE A 45 2.07 2.74 -3.61
CA ILE A 45 0.94 1.89 -3.99
C ILE A 45 -0.30 2.34 -3.23
N GLY A 46 -1.34 2.73 -3.96
CA GLY A 46 -2.68 2.91 -3.42
C GLY A 46 -3.42 1.57 -3.36
N ALA A 47 -3.63 1.04 -2.17
CA ALA A 47 -4.41 -0.17 -1.93
C ALA A 47 -5.87 0.22 -1.64
N SER A 48 -6.75 -0.06 -2.60
CA SER A 48 -8.19 0.05 -2.41
C SER A 48 -8.73 -1.27 -1.86
N PHE A 49 -9.61 -1.19 -0.85
CA PHE A 49 -10.36 -2.33 -0.29
C PHE A 49 -9.54 -3.63 0.00
N PRO A 50 -8.32 -3.58 0.58
CA PRO A 50 -7.55 -4.79 0.85
C PRO A 50 -8.30 -5.74 1.81
N SER A 51 -8.34 -7.05 1.50
CA SER A 51 -8.77 -8.03 2.51
C SER A 51 -7.75 -8.11 3.67
N PRO A 52 -8.06 -8.75 4.81
CA PRO A 52 -7.11 -8.90 5.91
C PRO A 52 -5.76 -9.49 5.47
N SER A 53 -5.80 -10.53 4.65
CA SER A 53 -4.57 -11.17 4.14
C SER A 53 -3.77 -10.26 3.18
N GLU A 54 -4.46 -9.44 2.39
CA GLU A 54 -3.82 -8.44 1.53
C GLU A 54 -3.23 -7.29 2.35
N ALA A 55 -3.93 -6.84 3.40
CA ALA A 55 -3.43 -5.85 4.34
C ALA A 55 -2.11 -6.34 4.96
N ASP A 56 -2.07 -7.56 5.51
CA ASP A 56 -0.84 -8.14 6.05
C ASP A 56 0.30 -8.22 5.02
N ALA A 57 -0.03 -8.44 3.75
CA ALA A 57 0.96 -8.44 2.67
C ALA A 57 1.54 -7.05 2.40
N MET A 58 0.82 -5.96 2.70
CA MET A 58 1.31 -4.58 2.58
C MET A 58 2.59 -4.37 3.42
N LYS A 59 2.65 -4.94 4.63
CA LYS A 59 3.85 -4.87 5.48
C LYS A 59 5.07 -5.54 4.85
N LYS A 60 4.86 -6.60 4.06
CA LYS A 60 5.94 -7.30 3.34
C LYS A 60 6.46 -6.50 2.14
N VAL A 61 5.59 -5.67 1.55
CA VAL A 61 5.97 -4.77 0.45
C VAL A 61 6.82 -3.60 0.96
N GLY A 62 6.52 -3.11 2.15
CA GLY A 62 7.16 -1.93 2.75
C GLY A 62 6.11 -0.88 3.08
N ILE A 63 5.80 -0.73 4.36
CA ILE A 63 4.63 0.05 4.80
C ILE A 63 4.77 1.54 4.47
N GLU A 64 5.99 2.03 4.37
CA GLU A 64 6.38 3.39 3.97
C GLU A 64 6.01 3.74 2.52
N ARG A 65 5.62 2.75 1.71
CA ARG A 65 5.18 2.94 0.32
C ARG A 65 3.71 2.66 0.09
N MET A 66 2.98 2.30 1.14
CA MET A 66 1.59 1.88 1.03
C MET A 66 0.65 3.01 1.45
N MET A 67 -0.38 3.26 0.65
CA MET A 67 -1.43 4.22 0.94
C MET A 67 -2.78 3.52 0.83
N TRP A 68 -3.74 3.88 1.67
CA TRP A 68 -5.11 3.41 1.53
C TRP A 68 -5.96 4.44 0.77
N GLY A 69 -6.92 3.95 -0.02
CA GLY A 69 -7.97 4.77 -0.62
C GLY A 69 -9.27 4.01 -0.70
N SER A 70 -10.40 4.69 -0.56
CA SER A 70 -11.71 4.02 -0.54
C SER A 70 -12.19 3.59 -1.93
N ASP A 71 -11.63 4.17 -3.00
CA ASP A 71 -12.09 4.05 -4.39
C ASP A 71 -13.52 4.59 -4.64
N TYR A 72 -13.94 5.59 -3.88
CA TYR A 72 -15.26 6.21 -4.06
C TYR A 72 -15.36 6.96 -5.40
N PRO A 73 -16.48 6.89 -6.16
CA PRO A 73 -17.76 6.25 -5.83
C PRO A 73 -18.00 4.90 -6.53
N HIS A 74 -16.95 4.13 -6.83
CA HIS A 74 -17.13 2.88 -7.57
C HIS A 74 -18.01 1.87 -6.82
N ASN A 75 -18.67 0.96 -7.55
CA ASN A 75 -19.54 -0.06 -6.96
C ASN A 75 -18.76 -1.05 -6.07
N GLU A 76 -17.50 -1.30 -6.43
CA GLU A 76 -16.56 -2.13 -5.68
C GLU A 76 -15.88 -1.39 -4.51
N SER A 77 -16.08 -0.07 -4.41
CA SER A 77 -15.49 0.76 -3.36
C SER A 77 -15.91 0.32 -1.97
N THR A 78 -15.19 0.76 -0.94
CA THR A 78 -15.57 0.45 0.45
C THR A 78 -16.76 1.26 0.95
N PHE A 79 -17.23 2.26 0.19
CA PHE A 79 -18.35 3.10 0.60
C PHE A 79 -19.69 2.35 0.48
N PRO A 80 -20.64 2.50 1.42
CA PRO A 80 -20.61 3.37 2.61
C PRO A 80 -19.92 2.76 3.83
N TYR A 81 -19.47 1.50 3.74
CA TYR A 81 -18.90 0.69 4.82
C TYR A 81 -17.39 0.90 5.04
N ASN A 82 -16.89 2.14 4.86
CA ASN A 82 -15.47 2.45 4.99
C ASN A 82 -14.94 2.03 6.36
N ARG A 83 -15.65 2.38 7.44
CA ARG A 83 -15.22 2.10 8.81
C ARG A 83 -15.22 0.61 9.13
N ASP A 84 -16.25 -0.11 8.69
CA ASP A 84 -16.34 -1.57 8.82
C ASP A 84 -15.17 -2.27 8.09
N HIS A 85 -14.83 -1.79 6.89
CA HIS A 85 -13.69 -2.30 6.15
C HIS A 85 -12.37 -2.07 6.91
N LEU A 86 -12.16 -0.87 7.45
CA LEU A 86 -10.94 -0.57 8.21
C LEU A 86 -10.80 -1.50 9.43
N ARG A 87 -11.89 -1.71 10.17
CA ARG A 87 -11.95 -2.65 11.30
C ARG A 87 -11.66 -4.09 10.90
N ARG A 88 -12.22 -4.53 9.77
CA ARG A 88 -12.02 -5.88 9.25
C ARG A 88 -10.55 -6.13 8.90
N SER A 89 -9.93 -5.21 8.18
CA SER A 89 -8.61 -5.44 7.58
C SER A 89 -7.44 -5.00 8.45
N PHE A 90 -7.64 -4.11 9.43
CA PHE A 90 -6.54 -3.45 10.15
C PHE A 90 -6.68 -3.47 11.69
N SER A 91 -7.66 -4.17 12.28
CA SER A 91 -7.87 -4.16 13.74
C SER A 91 -6.68 -4.66 14.59
N GLY A 92 -5.81 -5.48 14.01
CA GLY A 92 -4.59 -5.96 14.69
C GLY A 92 -3.34 -5.09 14.48
N TRP A 93 -3.48 -3.89 13.91
CA TRP A 93 -2.34 -3.06 13.54
C TRP A 93 -2.00 -2.01 14.59
N ASP A 94 -0.70 -1.74 14.73
CA ASP A 94 -0.18 -0.68 15.60
C ASP A 94 -0.50 0.69 15.01
N GLU A 95 -0.71 1.68 15.89
CA GLU A 95 -1.03 3.06 15.49
C GLU A 95 -0.01 3.63 14.48
N ALA A 96 1.29 3.37 14.67
CA ALA A 96 2.33 3.87 13.79
C ALA A 96 2.15 3.39 12.33
N ASP A 97 1.78 2.12 12.13
CA ASP A 97 1.53 1.56 10.80
C ASP A 97 0.24 2.14 10.20
N LEU A 98 -0.81 2.30 11.01
CA LEU A 98 -2.07 2.92 10.58
C LEU A 98 -1.85 4.36 10.12
N ARG A 99 -1.06 5.15 10.88
CA ARG A 99 -0.73 6.53 10.53
C ARG A 99 0.03 6.62 9.20
N LYS A 100 0.98 5.71 8.95
CA LYS A 100 1.70 5.63 7.67
C LYS A 100 0.74 5.43 6.49
N VAL A 101 -0.10 4.41 6.58
CA VAL A 101 -0.97 3.98 5.47
C VAL A 101 -2.14 4.93 5.22
N PHE A 102 -2.74 5.48 6.28
CA PHE A 102 -3.95 6.30 6.17
C PHE A 102 -3.68 7.80 6.06
N ALA A 103 -2.45 8.27 6.35
CA ALA A 103 -2.15 9.69 6.35
C ALA A 103 -0.75 10.02 5.82
N GLU A 104 0.31 9.58 6.50
CA GLU A 104 1.64 10.16 6.34
C GLU A 104 2.24 9.93 4.94
N ASN A 105 2.08 8.73 4.39
CA ASN A 105 2.62 8.42 3.05
C ASN A 105 1.92 9.23 1.95
N ALA A 106 0.60 9.37 2.04
CA ALA A 106 -0.17 10.21 1.12
C ALA A 106 0.20 11.69 1.28
N ALA A 107 0.40 12.15 2.52
CA ALA A 107 0.80 13.51 2.80
C ALA A 107 2.19 13.84 2.24
N GLU A 108 3.13 12.91 2.31
CA GLU A 108 4.46 13.05 1.70
C GLU A 108 4.35 13.17 0.17
N VAL A 109 3.66 12.24 -0.48
CA VAL A 109 3.55 12.19 -1.95
C VAL A 109 2.82 13.42 -2.50
N TYR A 110 1.68 13.77 -1.90
CA TYR A 110 0.81 14.85 -2.38
C TYR A 110 1.14 16.21 -1.75
N ARG A 111 2.14 16.27 -0.86
CA ARG A 111 2.58 17.48 -0.14
C ARG A 111 1.44 18.15 0.62
N ILE A 112 0.70 17.35 1.37
CA ILE A 112 -0.44 17.79 2.18
C ILE A 112 0.05 18.16 3.58
N ASP A 113 -0.40 19.30 4.09
CA ASP A 113 -0.16 19.72 5.46
C ASP A 113 -1.08 18.98 6.43
N LEU A 114 -0.51 18.06 7.21
CA LEU A 114 -1.26 17.28 8.20
C LEU A 114 -1.72 18.12 9.39
N ASP A 115 -0.98 19.17 9.78
CA ASP A 115 -1.37 20.04 10.89
C ASP A 115 -2.61 20.86 10.52
N ALA A 116 -2.68 21.31 9.27
CA ALA A 116 -3.87 21.98 8.74
C ALA A 116 -5.10 21.06 8.69
N LEU A 117 -4.91 19.75 8.50
CA LEU A 117 -6.00 18.77 8.45
C LEU A 117 -6.36 18.18 9.82
N ALA A 118 -5.50 18.31 10.84
CA ALA A 118 -5.71 17.68 12.15
C ALA A 118 -7.10 17.97 12.77
N PRO A 119 -7.63 19.21 12.76
CA PRO A 119 -8.97 19.48 13.31
C PRO A 119 -10.10 18.79 12.54
N LEU A 120 -9.92 18.58 11.23
CA LEU A 120 -10.89 17.85 10.42
C LEU A 120 -10.80 16.36 10.69
N ALA A 121 -9.58 15.81 10.74
CA ALA A 121 -9.34 14.40 11.03
C ALA A 121 -9.91 14.01 12.41
N GLU A 122 -9.72 14.85 13.44
CA GLU A 122 -10.30 14.63 14.77
C GLU A 122 -11.84 14.62 14.74
N ARG A 123 -12.45 15.44 13.88
CA ARG A 123 -13.92 15.56 13.78
C ARG A 123 -14.57 14.44 12.99
N ILE A 124 -13.97 13.97 11.89
CA ILE A 124 -14.63 13.05 10.93
C ILE A 124 -13.87 11.74 10.68
N GLY A 125 -12.57 11.70 10.97
CA GLY A 125 -11.74 10.54 10.78
C GLY A 125 -12.10 9.39 11.73
N PRO A 126 -11.73 8.15 11.38
CA PRO A 126 -11.82 7.04 12.31
C PRO A 126 -10.79 7.22 13.43
N SER A 127 -11.14 6.82 14.66
CA SER A 127 -10.15 6.77 15.75
C SER A 127 -9.34 5.47 15.69
N VAL A 128 -8.16 5.48 16.32
CA VAL A 128 -7.33 4.27 16.47
C VAL A 128 -8.12 3.17 17.20
N ASP A 129 -8.82 3.52 18.29
CA ASP A 129 -9.64 2.59 19.06
C ASP A 129 -10.81 2.00 18.24
N GLU A 130 -11.42 2.82 17.38
CA GLU A 130 -12.47 2.36 16.47
C GLU A 130 -11.92 1.31 15.51
N VAL A 131 -10.77 1.57 14.88
CA VAL A 131 -10.13 0.62 13.95
C VAL A 131 -9.67 -0.64 14.67
N ALA A 132 -9.11 -0.51 15.88
CA ALA A 132 -8.61 -1.62 16.69
C ALA A 132 -9.72 -2.60 17.14
N THR A 133 -10.99 -2.17 17.08
CA THR A 133 -12.13 -3.03 17.42
C THR A 133 -12.49 -3.91 16.21
N PRO A 134 -12.30 -5.25 16.26
CA PRO A 134 -12.60 -6.13 15.13
C PRO A 134 -14.06 -6.01 14.67
N LEU A 135 -14.31 -6.27 13.39
CA LEU A 135 -15.66 -6.28 12.83
C LEU A 135 -16.39 -7.57 13.23
N ASP A 136 -17.55 -7.45 13.87
CA ASP A 136 -18.33 -8.60 14.35
C ASP A 136 -19.08 -9.33 13.21
N GLU A 137 -19.77 -8.56 12.37
CA GLU A 137 -20.54 -9.08 11.23
C GLU A 137 -20.27 -8.22 10.00
N VAL A 138 -20.06 -8.88 8.86
CA VAL A 138 -19.93 -8.21 7.57
C VAL A 138 -21.30 -7.69 7.11
N PRO A 139 -21.42 -6.42 6.65
CA PRO A 139 -22.70 -5.91 6.14
C PRO A 139 -23.23 -6.76 4.98
N LYS A 140 -24.49 -7.18 5.07
CA LYS A 140 -25.09 -8.19 4.16
C LYS A 140 -25.25 -7.70 2.71
N ASP A 141 -25.33 -6.39 2.53
CA ASP A 141 -25.46 -5.69 1.25
C ASP A 141 -24.12 -5.08 0.79
N ALA A 142 -22.99 -5.41 1.45
CA ALA A 142 -21.69 -4.97 1.00
C ALA A 142 -21.27 -5.69 -0.30
N PHE A 143 -20.97 -4.92 -1.34
CA PHE A 143 -20.51 -5.45 -2.64
C PHE A 143 -18.98 -5.44 -2.77
N SER A 144 -18.27 -4.70 -1.92
CA SER A 144 -16.83 -4.53 -2.04
C SER A 144 -16.08 -5.86 -1.88
N PRO A 145 -15.03 -6.11 -2.70
CA PRO A 145 -14.10 -7.21 -2.49
C PRO A 145 -13.41 -7.20 -1.12
N ALA A 146 -13.42 -6.05 -0.42
CA ALA A 146 -13.01 -5.92 0.98
C ALA A 146 -13.77 -6.85 1.94
N PHE A 147 -14.95 -7.34 1.58
CA PHE A 147 -15.84 -8.12 2.46
C PHE A 147 -16.07 -9.56 1.98
N THR A 148 -15.79 -9.84 0.71
CA THR A 148 -16.00 -11.15 0.10
C THR A 148 -14.73 -12.00 0.00
N ARG A 149 -13.56 -11.37 0.09
CA ARG A 149 -12.25 -12.04 0.06
C ARG A 149 -11.75 -12.36 1.47
N PRO A 150 -11.07 -13.51 1.66
CA PRO A 150 -10.54 -13.92 2.97
C PRO A 150 -9.54 -12.92 3.54
#